data_AF-A0A348ZYA5-F1
#
_entry.id   AF-A0A348ZYA5-F1
#
_cell.length_a   1.000
_cell.length_b   1.000
_cell.length_c   1.000
_cell.angle_alpha   90.00
_cell.angle_beta   90.00
_cell.angle_gamma   90.00
#
_symmetry.space_group_name_H-M   'P 1'
#
loop_
_entity.id
_entity.type
_entity.pdbx_description
1 polymer ?
#
loop_
_entity_poly.entity_id
_entity_poly.type
_entity_poly.pdbx_seq_one_letter_code
_entity_poly.pdbx_strand_id
1 'polypeptide(L)'
;MEFAVRAGGIEESVLDRTWNASGFTCFPSSLGARPQTRRLGLAEPDGEHRLLPALVPPDEPPPVQPLRPLIGGDLLETENPFFFRTVLQDTASLIYLPVFQRGTLVYDAIDRKALGPSPNGLSAADRPDNVASWFGYHFTPALCPNCGHDVAGEKESLIVFCQNCVVGFSVSGGKLTEVPLAVGKGGSRTASFLPFWRVRVETEGLPLPRGTGKILPGGRREQMDRDHFHFWVPAFRINPRLFLRLAHRATMAQPAIEPTSLTSLSSVAPITIASVEAVKTVKILLALLSPKDTELLRGLQDRSVKVREHLVVLVPFEQSGYELTNRQIQAAVHVNALKYGRNL
;
A
#
# COMPACT_ATOMS: atom_id res chain seq x y z
N MET A 1 2.79 -4.05 2.99
CA MET A 1 2.12 -4.51 4.24
C MET A 1 1.36 -5.80 3.95
N GLU A 2 1.34 -6.74 4.89
CA GLU A 2 0.58 -7.99 4.76
C GLU A 2 -0.36 -8.20 5.95
N PHE A 3 -1.54 -8.74 5.67
CA PHE A 3 -2.57 -9.04 6.65
C PHE A 3 -3.09 -10.47 6.44
N ALA A 4 -3.04 -11.29 7.48
CA ALA A 4 -3.63 -12.62 7.50
C ALA A 4 -4.84 -12.61 8.44
N VAL A 5 -5.99 -13.03 7.94
CA VAL A 5 -7.24 -13.10 8.69
C VAL A 5 -7.46 -14.53 9.17
N ARG A 6 -7.59 -14.70 10.48
CA ARG A 6 -7.85 -15.97 11.16
C ARG A 6 -8.99 -15.82 12.16
N ALA A 7 -9.50 -16.92 12.73
CA ALA A 7 -10.54 -16.86 13.76
C ALA A 7 -10.11 -16.10 15.02
N GLY A 8 -8.84 -16.21 15.40
CA GLY A 8 -8.26 -15.52 16.55
C GLY A 8 -8.00 -14.02 16.33
N GLY A 9 -8.21 -13.52 15.11
CA GLY A 9 -8.01 -12.12 14.76
C GLY A 9 -7.22 -11.91 13.48
N ILE A 10 -6.73 -10.70 13.30
CA ILE A 10 -5.94 -10.30 12.13
C ILE A 10 -4.48 -10.19 12.56
N GLU A 11 -3.62 -10.93 11.89
CA GLU A 11 -2.18 -10.88 12.05
C GLU A 11 -1.60 -9.93 10.99
N GLU A 12 -0.86 -8.93 11.45
CA GLU A 12 -0.15 -8.00 10.58
C GLU A 12 1.34 -8.30 10.49
N SER A 13 1.93 -8.16 9.31
CA SER A 13 3.37 -8.34 9.13
C SER A 13 3.98 -7.41 8.08
N VAL A 14 5.29 -7.20 8.24
CA VAL A 14 6.17 -6.52 7.29
C VAL A 14 7.24 -7.54 6.94
N LEU A 15 7.02 -8.30 5.86
CA LEU A 15 7.92 -9.36 5.42
C LEU A 15 8.78 -8.88 4.25
N ASP A 16 10.00 -9.41 4.13
CA ASP A 16 10.72 -9.37 2.86
C ASP A 16 9.90 -10.12 1.81
N ARG A 17 9.59 -9.44 0.71
CA ARG A 17 8.85 -9.99 -0.43
C ARG A 17 9.66 -9.89 -1.72
N THR A 18 10.97 -9.97 -1.62
CA THR A 18 11.78 -10.27 -2.81
C THR A 18 11.67 -11.76 -3.11
N TRP A 19 11.50 -12.10 -4.38
CA TRP A 19 11.60 -13.48 -4.83
C TRP A 19 12.50 -13.58 -6.05
N ASN A 20 13.04 -14.76 -6.28
CA ASN A 20 13.87 -15.03 -7.44
C ASN A 20 13.02 -15.03 -8.72
N ALA A 21 13.15 -13.95 -9.50
CA ALA A 21 12.46 -13.82 -10.79
C ALA A 21 13.22 -14.46 -11.97
N SER A 22 14.47 -14.92 -11.76
CA SER A 22 15.31 -15.45 -12.84
C SER A 22 14.96 -16.89 -13.25
N GLY A 23 14.18 -17.61 -12.44
CA GLY A 23 13.85 -19.03 -12.67
C GLY A 23 14.99 -20.01 -12.36
N PHE A 24 16.22 -19.56 -12.11
CA PHE A 24 17.35 -20.44 -11.80
C PHE A 24 17.46 -20.74 -10.30
N THR A 25 17.59 -22.02 -9.94
CA THR A 25 17.67 -22.48 -8.55
C THR A 25 18.99 -22.16 -7.84
N CYS A 26 20.04 -21.79 -8.59
CA CYS A 26 21.33 -21.40 -8.00
C CYS A 26 21.28 -20.05 -7.29
N PHE A 27 20.32 -19.18 -7.61
CA PHE A 27 20.18 -17.87 -6.95
C PHE A 27 19.29 -17.97 -5.72
N PRO A 28 19.52 -17.13 -4.70
CA PRO A 28 18.74 -17.18 -3.48
C PRO A 28 17.27 -16.92 -3.76
N SER A 29 16.39 -17.63 -3.05
CA SER A 29 14.94 -17.51 -3.20
C SER A 29 14.40 -16.14 -2.79
N SER A 30 15.14 -15.38 -1.98
CA SER A 30 14.84 -14.03 -1.52
C SER A 30 16.15 -13.27 -1.25
N LEU A 31 16.11 -11.93 -1.34
CA LEU A 31 17.22 -11.03 -1.00
C LEU A 31 17.26 -10.66 0.50
N GLY A 32 16.28 -11.10 1.29
CA GLY A 32 16.16 -10.78 2.70
C GLY A 32 16.07 -9.27 2.94
N ALA A 33 16.75 -8.80 3.98
CA ALA A 33 16.84 -7.39 4.31
C ALA A 33 17.85 -6.60 3.44
N ARG A 34 18.50 -7.22 2.45
CA ARG A 34 19.56 -6.57 1.64
C ARG A 34 19.07 -5.32 0.90
N PRO A 35 17.89 -5.30 0.25
CA PRO A 35 17.39 -4.09 -0.39
C PRO A 35 17.15 -2.92 0.58
N GLN A 36 16.90 -3.22 1.86
CA GLN A 36 16.65 -2.22 2.90
C GLN A 36 17.95 -1.74 3.58
N THR A 37 19.02 -2.53 3.50
CA THR A 37 20.31 -2.26 4.19
C THR A 37 21.41 -1.78 3.25
N ARG A 38 21.17 -1.76 1.94
CA ARG A 38 22.12 -1.32 0.92
C ARG A 38 21.55 -0.20 0.06
N ARG A 39 22.42 0.67 -0.44
CA ARG A 39 22.03 1.68 -1.44
C ARG A 39 21.85 1.00 -2.78
N LEU A 40 20.65 1.09 -3.35
CA LEU A 40 20.36 0.60 -4.68
C LEU A 40 20.79 1.62 -5.73
N GLY A 41 21.45 1.15 -6.78
CA GLY A 41 21.69 1.89 -8.01
C GLY A 41 20.68 1.50 -9.07
N LEU A 42 20.50 2.35 -10.08
CA LEU A 42 19.74 1.97 -11.27
C LEU A 42 20.56 0.95 -12.06
N ALA A 43 19.90 -0.12 -12.50
CA ALA A 43 20.53 -1.14 -13.33
C ALA A 43 20.62 -0.59 -14.75
N GLU A 44 21.82 -0.18 -15.15
CA GLU A 44 22.12 0.25 -16.52
C GLU A 44 22.91 -0.86 -17.23
N PRO A 45 22.61 -1.17 -18.50
CA PRO A 45 23.43 -2.03 -19.32
C PRO A 45 24.73 -1.28 -19.66
N ASP A 46 25.72 -1.37 -18.79
CA ASP A 46 27.08 -1.00 -19.16
C ASP A 46 27.75 -2.19 -19.88
N GLY A 47 28.95 -1.96 -20.43
CA GLY A 47 29.71 -3.01 -21.11
C GLY A 47 30.22 -4.11 -20.16
N GLU A 48 30.20 -3.87 -18.86
CA GLU A 48 30.84 -4.71 -17.83
C GLU A 48 29.84 -5.65 -17.15
N HIS A 49 28.60 -5.23 -16.98
CA HIS A 49 27.53 -5.93 -16.30
C HIS A 49 26.50 -6.44 -17.30
N ARG A 50 26.01 -7.66 -17.05
CA ARG A 50 24.93 -8.25 -17.84
C ARG A 50 23.72 -8.48 -16.94
N LEU A 51 22.59 -7.97 -17.39
CA LEU A 51 21.31 -8.11 -16.69
C LEU A 51 20.65 -9.39 -17.17
N LEU A 52 20.24 -10.25 -16.24
CA LEU A 52 19.44 -11.43 -16.56
C LEU A 52 17.97 -11.02 -16.77
N PRO A 53 17.22 -11.66 -17.69
CA PRO A 53 15.79 -11.44 -17.81
C PRO A 53 15.03 -11.97 -16.59
N ALA A 54 13.88 -11.37 -16.30
CA ALA A 54 12.90 -11.96 -15.39
C ALA A 54 12.11 -13.03 -16.15
N LEU A 55 12.36 -14.31 -15.86
CA LEU A 55 11.64 -15.44 -16.45
C LEU A 55 10.32 -15.72 -15.75
N VAL A 56 10.17 -15.26 -14.50
CA VAL A 56 8.93 -15.34 -13.73
C VAL A 56 8.26 -13.96 -13.71
N PRO A 57 6.98 -13.84 -14.12
CA PRO A 57 6.25 -12.57 -14.09
C PRO A 57 6.16 -11.98 -12.67
N PRO A 58 6.15 -10.64 -12.53
CA PRO A 58 6.02 -9.98 -11.24
C PRO A 58 4.62 -10.14 -10.61
N ASP A 59 3.59 -10.40 -11.42
CA ASP A 59 2.19 -10.48 -10.98
C ASP A 59 1.82 -11.85 -10.40
N GLU A 60 2.70 -12.84 -10.58
CA GLU A 60 2.53 -14.20 -10.09
C GLU A 60 3.64 -14.52 -9.08
N PRO A 61 3.57 -13.97 -7.84
CA PRO A 61 4.53 -14.35 -6.82
C PRO A 61 4.45 -15.87 -6.65
N PRO A 62 5.60 -16.58 -6.56
CA PRO A 62 5.58 -18.01 -6.32
C PRO A 62 4.73 -18.27 -5.07
N PRO A 63 3.94 -19.36 -5.04
CA PRO A 63 3.12 -19.68 -3.87
C PRO A 63 4.05 -19.66 -2.67
N VAL A 64 3.93 -18.61 -1.86
CA VAL A 64 4.75 -18.45 -0.67
C VAL A 64 4.30 -19.61 0.19
N GLN A 65 5.11 -20.67 0.25
CA GLN A 65 4.95 -21.66 1.29
C GLN A 65 4.84 -20.86 2.57
N PRO A 66 3.73 -20.97 3.32
CA PRO A 66 3.57 -20.19 4.51
C PRO A 66 4.88 -20.36 5.28
N LEU A 67 5.57 -19.24 5.53
CA LEU A 67 6.61 -19.22 6.53
C LEU A 67 5.89 -19.69 7.78
N ARG A 68 5.93 -21.00 8.03
CA ARG A 68 5.61 -21.56 9.33
C ARG A 68 6.43 -20.69 10.26
N PRO A 69 5.81 -20.05 11.26
CA PRO A 69 6.57 -19.23 12.18
C PRO A 69 7.70 -20.13 12.70
N LEU A 70 8.95 -19.76 12.39
CA LEU A 70 10.13 -20.37 13.01
C LEU A 70 10.14 -20.12 14.54
N ILE A 71 9.13 -19.41 15.05
CA ILE A 71 8.88 -19.06 16.44
C ILE A 71 7.52 -19.64 16.82
N GLY A 72 7.54 -20.87 17.34
CA GLY A 72 6.63 -21.39 18.37
C GLY A 72 5.13 -21.25 18.13
N GLY A 73 4.51 -22.36 17.70
CA GLY A 73 3.09 -22.62 17.93
C GLY A 73 2.41 -23.20 16.70
N ASP A 74 2.52 -24.53 16.52
CA ASP A 74 1.44 -25.28 15.87
C ASP A 74 0.20 -25.16 16.78
N LEU A 75 -0.49 -24.02 16.74
CA LEU A 75 -1.92 -24.04 16.97
C LEU A 75 -2.45 -24.87 15.81
N LEU A 76 -2.93 -26.08 16.12
CA LEU A 76 -3.61 -26.93 15.15
C LEU A 76 -4.59 -26.05 14.35
N GLU A 77 -4.58 -26.12 13.01
CA GLU A 77 -5.47 -25.30 12.15
C GLU A 77 -6.95 -25.39 12.58
N THR A 78 -7.31 -26.43 13.33
CA THR A 78 -8.61 -26.62 13.99
C THR A 78 -8.94 -25.59 15.07
N GLU A 79 -7.98 -25.04 15.80
CA GLU A 79 -8.23 -24.07 16.89
C GLU A 79 -8.21 -22.61 16.41
N ASN A 80 -7.49 -22.32 15.32
CA ASN A 80 -7.38 -20.97 14.75
C ASN A 80 -7.38 -21.00 13.21
N PRO A 81 -8.54 -21.31 12.59
CA PRO A 81 -8.62 -21.48 11.14
C PRO A 81 -8.20 -20.21 10.39
N PHE A 82 -7.39 -20.40 9.36
CA PHE A 82 -7.02 -19.38 8.40
C PHE A 82 -8.16 -19.15 7.41
N PHE A 83 -8.53 -17.88 7.18
CA PHE A 83 -9.57 -17.53 6.21
C PHE A 83 -8.97 -17.02 4.90
N PHE A 84 -8.18 -15.94 4.96
CA PHE A 84 -7.53 -15.40 3.78
C PHE A 84 -6.35 -14.50 4.15
N ARG A 85 -5.54 -14.20 3.15
CA ARG A 85 -4.42 -13.26 3.23
C ARG A 85 -4.61 -12.15 2.22
N THR A 86 -4.23 -10.93 2.60
CA THR A 86 -4.23 -9.79 1.70
C THR A 86 -2.92 -9.04 1.84
N VAL A 87 -2.32 -8.73 0.69
CA VAL A 87 -1.07 -7.99 0.61
C VAL A 87 -1.40 -6.66 -0.05
N LEU A 88 -0.94 -5.58 0.58
CA LEU A 88 -0.94 -4.26 -0.02
C LEU A 88 0.41 -4.01 -0.67
N GLN A 89 0.45 -4.11 -2.00
CA GLN A 89 1.62 -3.91 -2.84
C GLN A 89 1.21 -3.13 -4.10
N ASP A 90 1.76 -1.92 -4.20
CA ASP A 90 1.40 -0.97 -5.26
C ASP A 90 2.24 -1.17 -6.53
N THR A 91 3.52 -1.48 -6.35
CA THR A 91 4.48 -1.59 -7.45
C THR A 91 5.39 -2.78 -7.19
N ALA A 92 5.59 -3.60 -8.22
CA ALA A 92 6.67 -4.57 -8.25
C ALA A 92 7.90 -3.92 -8.88
N SER A 93 9.06 -4.14 -8.27
CA SER A 93 10.33 -3.64 -8.81
C SER A 93 11.25 -4.82 -9.08
N LEU A 94 11.95 -4.79 -10.21
CA LEU A 94 12.99 -5.75 -10.51
C LEU A 94 14.29 -5.30 -9.83
N ILE A 95 14.81 -6.13 -8.92
CA ILE A 95 16.04 -5.86 -8.19
C ILE A 95 17.10 -6.86 -8.63
N TYR A 96 18.22 -6.36 -9.13
CA TYR A 96 19.34 -7.18 -9.55
C TYR A 96 20.31 -7.45 -8.39
N LEU A 97 20.50 -8.74 -8.07
CA LEU A 97 21.60 -9.17 -7.21
C LEU A 97 22.88 -9.27 -8.07
N PRO A 98 23.94 -8.51 -7.77
CA PRO A 98 25.19 -8.66 -8.50
C PRO A 98 25.83 -10.00 -8.16
N VAL A 99 26.19 -10.75 -9.20
CA VAL A 99 26.80 -12.08 -9.12
C VAL A 99 27.94 -12.17 -10.12
N PHE A 100 28.91 -13.04 -9.85
CA PHE A 100 29.98 -13.35 -10.81
C PHE A 100 30.25 -14.85 -10.86
N GLN A 101 30.71 -15.33 -12.01
CA GLN A 101 31.06 -16.72 -12.23
C GLN A 101 32.58 -16.91 -12.16
N ARG A 102 33.04 -17.98 -11.50
CA ARG A 102 34.44 -18.42 -11.53
C ARG A 102 34.47 -19.94 -11.72
N GLY A 103 34.93 -20.37 -12.91
CA GLY A 103 34.86 -21.77 -13.31
C GLY A 103 33.40 -22.23 -13.44
N THR A 104 33.04 -23.30 -12.73
CA THR A 104 31.69 -23.87 -12.73
C THR A 104 30.79 -23.33 -11.61
N LEU A 105 31.29 -22.43 -10.76
CA LEU A 105 30.56 -21.91 -9.60
C LEU A 105 30.17 -20.44 -9.80
N VAL A 106 28.98 -20.11 -9.32
CA VAL A 106 28.45 -18.75 -9.22
C VAL A 106 28.61 -18.24 -7.80
N TYR A 107 29.01 -16.98 -7.68
CA TYR A 107 29.26 -16.31 -6.41
C TYR A 107 28.41 -15.06 -6.29
N ASP A 108 27.98 -14.78 -5.06
CA ASP A 108 27.38 -13.52 -4.66
C ASP A 108 28.47 -12.42 -4.63
N ALA A 109 28.29 -11.33 -5.37
CA ALA A 109 29.30 -10.27 -5.42
C ALA A 109 29.33 -9.41 -4.14
N ILE A 110 28.28 -9.47 -3.30
CA ILE A 110 28.15 -8.67 -2.08
C ILE A 110 28.92 -9.30 -0.92
N ASP A 111 28.70 -10.59 -0.65
CA ASP A 111 29.33 -11.30 0.47
C ASP A 111 30.36 -12.36 0.05
N ARG A 112 30.58 -12.53 -1.27
CA ARG A 112 31.54 -13.45 -1.88
C ARG A 112 31.30 -14.92 -1.56
N LYS A 113 30.08 -15.29 -1.15
CA LYS A 113 29.71 -16.69 -0.91
C LYS A 113 29.40 -17.40 -2.22
N ALA A 114 29.77 -18.67 -2.29
CA ALA A 114 29.35 -19.55 -3.36
C ALA A 114 27.83 -19.78 -3.26
N LEU A 115 27.11 -19.51 -4.35
CA LEU A 115 25.66 -19.70 -4.45
C LEU A 115 25.32 -21.10 -4.98
N GLY A 116 26.18 -21.64 -5.86
CA GLY A 116 26.00 -22.98 -6.41
C GLY A 116 26.68 -23.16 -7.76
N PRO A 117 26.51 -24.32 -8.41
CA PRO A 117 26.96 -24.54 -9.77
C PRO A 117 26.21 -23.62 -10.75
N SER A 118 26.91 -23.18 -11.80
CA SER A 118 26.31 -22.42 -12.90
C SER A 118 25.28 -23.28 -13.63
N PRO A 119 24.02 -22.83 -13.75
CA PRO A 119 22.98 -23.63 -14.35
C PRO A 119 23.17 -23.74 -15.86
N ASN A 120 22.74 -24.88 -16.42
CA ASN A 120 22.70 -25.06 -17.87
C ASN A 120 21.75 -24.02 -18.49
N GLY A 121 22.22 -23.31 -19.51
CA GLY A 121 21.47 -22.23 -20.14
C GLY A 121 21.65 -20.85 -19.49
N LEU A 122 22.51 -20.71 -18.46
CA LEU A 122 22.98 -19.39 -18.02
C LEU A 122 23.95 -18.82 -19.07
N SER A 123 23.40 -18.32 -20.18
CA SER A 123 24.19 -17.68 -21.20
C SER A 123 24.34 -16.20 -20.87
N ALA A 124 25.59 -15.72 -20.84
CA ALA A 124 25.86 -14.30 -20.77
C ALA A 124 25.24 -13.53 -21.97
N ALA A 125 24.83 -14.21 -23.04
CA ALA A 125 24.20 -13.59 -24.21
C ALA A 125 22.73 -13.17 -23.98
N ASP A 126 22.07 -13.72 -22.97
CA ASP A 126 20.66 -13.46 -22.72
C ASP A 126 20.49 -12.08 -22.08
N ARG A 127 20.16 -11.10 -22.92
CA ARG A 127 19.73 -9.78 -22.47
C ARG A 127 18.20 -9.77 -22.41
N PRO A 128 17.59 -9.06 -21.47
CA PRO A 128 16.16 -8.79 -21.53
C PRO A 128 15.84 -8.19 -22.89
N ASP A 129 14.80 -8.71 -23.54
CA ASP A 129 14.25 -8.04 -24.71
C ASP A 129 13.85 -6.64 -24.25
N ASN A 130 14.27 -5.61 -25.00
CA ASN A 130 13.89 -4.21 -24.77
C ASN A 130 14.59 -3.45 -23.63
N VAL A 131 15.80 -3.85 -23.19
CA VAL A 131 16.63 -3.07 -22.24
C VAL A 131 16.72 -1.59 -22.65
N ALA A 132 16.86 -1.27 -23.94
CA ALA A 132 16.92 0.11 -24.42
C ALA A 132 15.66 0.95 -24.12
N SER A 133 14.47 0.31 -24.06
CA SER A 133 13.21 0.98 -23.71
C SER A 133 13.08 1.33 -22.23
N TRP A 134 13.89 0.70 -21.36
CA TRP A 134 13.88 0.97 -19.92
C TRP A 134 14.50 2.34 -19.57
N PHE A 135 15.27 2.95 -20.48
CA PHE A 135 16.07 4.15 -20.22
C PHE A 135 15.47 5.46 -20.76
N GLY A 136 14.16 5.49 -21.03
CA GLY A 136 13.44 6.69 -21.45
C GLY A 136 12.87 7.48 -20.27
N TYR A 137 13.64 8.40 -19.69
CA TYR A 137 13.08 9.33 -18.71
C TYR A 137 12.17 10.35 -19.39
N HIS A 138 10.91 10.39 -18.98
CA HIS A 138 9.98 11.42 -19.37
C HIS A 138 9.77 12.35 -18.19
N PHE A 139 10.26 13.59 -18.32
CA PHE A 139 10.07 14.60 -17.29
C PHE A 139 8.73 15.29 -17.51
N THR A 140 7.82 15.14 -16.54
CA THR A 140 6.58 15.93 -16.51
C THR A 140 6.86 17.23 -15.76
N PRO A 141 6.56 18.40 -16.34
CA PRO A 141 6.62 19.65 -15.61
C PRO A 141 5.76 19.58 -14.35
N ALA A 142 6.34 19.91 -13.20
CA ALA A 142 5.62 19.98 -11.93
C ALA A 142 4.78 21.26 -11.84
N LEU A 143 4.02 21.59 -12.89
CA LEU A 143 3.17 22.78 -12.98
C LEU A 143 1.70 22.38 -13.12
N CYS A 144 0.83 23.08 -12.39
CA CYS A 144 -0.61 22.89 -12.44
C CYS A 144 -1.17 23.34 -13.80
N PRO A 145 -1.87 22.47 -14.54
CA PRO A 145 -2.50 22.83 -15.82
C PRO A 145 -3.54 23.95 -15.71
N ASN A 146 -4.14 24.14 -14.52
CA ASN A 146 -5.24 25.09 -14.33
C ASN A 146 -4.76 26.51 -14.01
N CYS A 147 -3.63 26.68 -13.30
CA CYS A 147 -3.17 28.00 -12.83
C CYS A 147 -1.68 28.27 -13.04
N GLY A 148 -0.90 27.30 -13.53
CA GLY A 148 0.54 27.44 -13.76
C GLY A 148 1.42 27.45 -12.50
N HIS A 149 0.84 27.30 -11.30
CA HIS A 149 1.62 27.20 -10.06
C HIS A 149 2.23 25.80 -9.89
N ASP A 150 3.28 25.68 -9.08
CA ASP A 150 3.91 24.39 -8.80
C ASP A 150 2.92 23.38 -8.20
N VAL A 151 3.00 22.13 -8.65
CA VAL A 151 2.34 20.99 -7.98
C VAL A 151 3.32 20.34 -7.01
N ALA A 152 2.84 20.12 -5.78
CA ALA A 152 3.63 19.55 -4.70
C ALA A 152 3.35 18.05 -4.55
N GLY A 153 4.41 17.26 -4.40
CA GLY A 153 4.35 15.84 -4.08
C GLY A 153 5.69 15.39 -3.49
N GLU A 154 5.65 14.43 -2.58
CA GLU A 154 6.88 13.88 -2.03
C GLU A 154 7.32 12.64 -2.81
N LYS A 155 8.48 12.09 -2.45
CA LYS A 155 8.93 10.79 -2.99
C LYS A 155 7.85 9.72 -2.76
N GLU A 156 7.57 8.92 -3.80
CA GLU A 156 6.52 7.88 -3.82
C GLU A 156 5.07 8.40 -3.80
N SER A 157 4.84 9.70 -3.90
CA SER A 157 3.49 10.23 -4.11
C SER A 157 2.92 9.76 -5.45
N LEU A 158 1.80 9.05 -5.40
CA LEU A 158 1.01 8.66 -6.57
C LEU A 158 0.15 9.81 -7.11
N ILE A 159 -0.17 10.76 -6.23
CA ILE A 159 -0.95 11.96 -6.54
C ILE A 159 -0.17 13.17 -6.03
N VAL A 160 -0.06 14.17 -6.89
CA VAL A 160 0.52 15.48 -6.59
C VAL A 160 -0.58 16.52 -6.47
N PHE A 161 -0.38 17.57 -5.67
CA PHE A 161 -1.42 18.54 -5.35
C PHE A 161 -1.01 19.95 -5.77
N CYS A 162 -1.93 20.67 -6.41
CA CYS A 162 -1.78 22.11 -6.52
C CYS A 162 -2.32 22.76 -5.25
N GLN A 163 -1.47 23.41 -4.47
CA GLN A 163 -1.88 24.09 -3.23
C GLN A 163 -2.77 25.31 -3.47
N ASN A 164 -2.69 25.92 -4.67
CA ASN A 164 -3.49 27.09 -5.04
C ASN A 164 -4.90 26.70 -5.52
N CYS A 165 -4.99 25.72 -6.42
CA CYS A 165 -6.27 25.26 -6.95
C CYS A 165 -6.97 24.22 -6.05
N VAL A 166 -6.24 23.63 -5.09
CA VAL A 166 -6.74 22.55 -4.21
C VAL A 166 -7.27 21.37 -5.03
N VAL A 167 -6.52 20.99 -6.07
CA VAL A 167 -6.81 19.86 -6.96
C VAL A 167 -5.66 18.85 -6.89
N GLY A 168 -6.00 17.57 -7.04
CA GLY A 168 -5.05 16.47 -7.11
C GLY A 168 -4.85 16.02 -8.57
N PHE A 169 -3.63 15.67 -8.92
CA PHE A 169 -3.28 15.11 -10.23
C PHE A 169 -2.56 13.78 -10.05
N SER A 170 -2.98 12.77 -10.80
CA SER A 170 -2.20 11.56 -11.05
C SER A 170 -1.18 11.84 -12.15
N VAL A 171 0.01 11.25 -12.01
CA VAL A 171 1.09 11.38 -13.00
C VAL A 171 1.19 10.06 -13.77
N SER A 172 0.86 10.07 -15.06
CA SER A 172 0.97 8.88 -15.91
C SER A 172 1.34 9.26 -17.34
N GLY A 173 2.26 8.50 -17.93
CA GLY A 173 2.66 8.69 -19.34
C GLY A 173 3.13 10.11 -19.66
N GLY A 174 3.79 10.78 -18.71
CA GLY A 174 4.25 12.15 -18.89
C GLY A 174 3.18 13.24 -18.68
N LYS A 175 1.94 12.88 -18.32
CA LYS A 175 0.79 13.79 -18.20
C LYS A 175 0.24 13.86 -16.78
N LEU A 176 -0.30 15.04 -16.44
CA LEU A 176 -1.09 15.26 -15.24
C LEU A 176 -2.58 15.05 -15.56
N THR A 177 -3.22 14.10 -14.89
CA THR A 177 -4.66 13.85 -15.02
C THR A 177 -5.34 14.13 -13.69
N GLU A 178 -6.33 15.01 -13.71
CA GLU A 178 -7.05 15.42 -12.52
C GLU A 178 -7.75 14.22 -11.85
N VAL A 179 -7.69 14.18 -10.53
CA VAL A 179 -8.29 13.13 -9.70
C VAL A 179 -9.36 13.77 -8.80
N PRO A 180 -10.57 13.19 -8.73
CA PRO A 180 -11.59 13.63 -7.80
C PRO A 180 -11.06 13.68 -6.37
N LEU A 181 -11.22 14.84 -5.73
CA LEU A 181 -10.73 15.14 -4.40
C LEU A 181 -11.82 15.80 -3.59
N ALA A 182 -11.93 15.43 -2.32
CA ALA A 182 -12.74 16.15 -1.35
C ALA A 182 -11.98 16.40 -0.05
N VAL A 183 -12.55 17.25 0.81
CA VAL A 183 -11.93 17.66 2.07
C VAL A 183 -12.88 17.35 3.22
N GLY A 184 -12.34 16.75 4.29
CA GLY A 184 -13.09 16.49 5.52
C GLY A 184 -13.42 17.78 6.28
N LYS A 185 -14.58 17.81 6.93
CA LYS A 185 -15.03 18.97 7.73
C LYS A 185 -14.15 19.20 8.97
N GLY A 186 -13.92 20.47 9.31
CA GLY A 186 -13.41 20.87 10.62
C GLY A 186 -11.90 21.09 10.71
N GLY A 187 -11.23 21.41 9.60
CA GLY A 187 -9.83 21.81 9.58
C GLY A 187 -9.62 23.30 9.85
N SER A 188 -8.63 23.64 10.69
CA SER A 188 -8.09 25.01 10.77
C SER A 188 -7.10 25.26 9.62
N ARG A 189 -6.68 26.51 9.41
CA ARG A 189 -5.60 26.85 8.45
C ARG A 189 -4.25 26.17 8.78
N THR A 190 -4.07 25.67 10.00
CA THR A 190 -2.85 24.99 10.47
C THR A 190 -3.00 23.47 10.55
N ALA A 191 -4.08 22.91 10.04
CA ALA A 191 -4.29 21.46 10.04
C ALA A 191 -3.32 20.76 9.07
N SER A 192 -2.83 19.58 9.48
CA SER A 192 -2.15 18.65 8.58
C SER A 192 -3.20 17.73 7.98
N PHE A 193 -3.21 17.60 6.65
CA PHE A 193 -4.17 16.76 5.94
C PHE A 193 -3.61 15.36 5.73
N LEU A 194 -4.28 14.36 6.29
CA LEU A 194 -3.99 12.96 6.04
C LEU A 194 -4.97 12.42 5.00
N PRO A 195 -4.49 11.88 3.87
CA PRO A 195 -5.37 11.42 2.80
C PRO A 195 -5.96 10.04 3.15
N PHE A 196 -7.26 9.88 2.88
CA PHE A 196 -7.98 8.62 2.98
C PHE A 196 -8.68 8.33 1.64
N TRP A 197 -8.68 7.07 1.24
CA TRP A 197 -9.60 6.55 0.25
C TRP A 197 -10.96 6.32 0.90
N ARG A 198 -11.98 6.99 0.39
CA ARG A 198 -13.38 6.67 0.65
C ARG A 198 -13.87 5.74 -0.44
N VAL A 199 -14.16 4.50 -0.11
CA VAL A 199 -14.55 3.44 -1.05
C VAL A 199 -16.01 3.06 -0.80
N ARG A 200 -16.83 3.17 -1.84
CA ARG A 200 -18.19 2.65 -1.85
C ARG A 200 -18.21 1.31 -2.58
N VAL A 201 -18.74 0.29 -1.91
CA VAL A 201 -18.84 -1.06 -2.47
C VAL A 201 -20.29 -1.48 -2.56
N GLU A 202 -20.57 -2.45 -3.43
CA GLU A 202 -21.88 -3.10 -3.47
C GLU A 202 -22.09 -3.90 -2.18
N THR A 203 -23.15 -3.57 -1.44
CA THR A 203 -23.41 -4.08 -0.08
C THR A 203 -24.39 -5.25 -0.03
N GLU A 204 -24.82 -5.78 -1.17
CA GLU A 204 -25.67 -6.98 -1.21
C GLU A 204 -24.96 -8.16 -0.54
N GLY A 205 -25.58 -8.71 0.50
CA GLY A 205 -25.04 -9.84 1.27
C GLY A 205 -23.86 -9.52 2.20
N LEU A 206 -23.45 -8.25 2.37
CA LEU A 206 -22.41 -7.87 3.33
C LEU A 206 -23.02 -7.42 4.68
N PRO A 207 -22.51 -7.91 5.82
CA PRO A 207 -22.94 -7.42 7.12
C PRO A 207 -22.43 -5.99 7.31
N LEU A 208 -23.37 -5.05 7.49
CA LEU A 208 -23.03 -3.72 7.93
C LEU A 208 -23.04 -3.66 9.46
N PRO A 209 -22.07 -2.96 10.08
CA PRO A 209 -22.00 -2.89 11.53
C PRO A 209 -23.18 -2.08 12.07
N ARG A 210 -23.75 -2.56 13.18
CA ARG A 210 -24.69 -1.76 13.98
C ARG A 210 -23.91 -0.62 14.66
N GLY A 211 -24.46 0.60 14.63
CA GLY A 211 -23.82 1.76 15.25
C GLY A 211 -22.70 2.39 14.41
N THR A 212 -22.83 2.37 13.09
CA THR A 212 -22.02 3.19 12.18
C THR A 212 -22.74 4.50 11.90
N GLY A 213 -22.00 5.59 11.81
CA GLY A 213 -22.58 6.91 11.53
C GLY A 213 -22.29 7.95 12.59
N LYS A 214 -22.92 9.11 12.43
CA LYS A 214 -22.70 10.29 13.26
C LYS A 214 -23.08 10.01 14.71
N ILE A 215 -22.19 10.40 15.62
CA ILE A 215 -22.50 10.42 17.06
C ILE A 215 -23.42 11.61 17.31
N LEU A 216 -24.63 11.32 17.81
CA LEU A 216 -25.62 12.30 18.22
C LEU A 216 -25.36 12.74 19.67
N PRO A 217 -25.88 13.92 20.09
CA PRO A 217 -25.87 14.32 21.50
C PRO A 217 -26.42 13.21 22.40
N GLY A 218 -25.72 12.90 23.49
CA GLY A 218 -26.06 11.79 24.38
C GLY A 218 -25.47 10.43 23.98
N GLY A 219 -24.53 10.38 23.02
CA GLY A 219 -23.73 9.18 22.70
C GLY A 219 -24.43 8.12 21.84
N ARG A 220 -25.67 8.37 21.42
CA ARG A 220 -26.38 7.52 20.46
C ARG A 220 -25.74 7.68 19.08
N ARG A 221 -25.66 6.61 18.31
CA ARG A 221 -25.24 6.67 16.91
C ARG A 221 -26.45 6.52 16.00
N GLU A 222 -26.54 7.40 15.02
CA GLU A 222 -27.54 7.28 13.96
C GLU A 222 -27.31 5.97 13.20
N GLN A 223 -28.37 5.28 12.80
CA GLN A 223 -28.24 4.06 12.01
C GLN A 223 -28.03 4.46 10.54
N MET A 224 -26.82 4.24 10.04
CA MET A 224 -26.49 4.55 8.65
C MET A 224 -27.20 3.59 7.69
N ASP A 225 -27.82 4.16 6.66
CA ASP A 225 -28.37 3.40 5.54
C ASP A 225 -27.26 2.73 4.73
N ARG A 226 -27.56 1.54 4.18
CA ARG A 226 -26.62 0.73 3.39
C ARG A 226 -26.06 1.51 2.21
N ASP A 227 -26.89 2.33 1.58
CA ASP A 227 -26.50 3.08 0.41
C ASP A 227 -25.52 4.21 0.71
N HIS A 228 -25.40 4.62 1.97
CA HIS A 228 -24.56 5.74 2.39
C HIS A 228 -23.31 5.29 3.17
N PHE A 229 -23.11 3.98 3.34
CA PHE A 229 -21.96 3.43 4.04
C PHE A 229 -20.71 3.40 3.14
N HIS A 230 -19.61 3.93 3.64
CA HIS A 230 -18.33 3.95 2.93
C HIS A 230 -17.24 3.30 3.77
N PHE A 231 -16.33 2.56 3.12
CA PHE A 231 -15.10 2.11 3.74
C PHE A 231 -14.05 3.21 3.65
N TRP A 232 -13.36 3.48 4.74
CA TRP A 232 -12.32 4.49 4.82
C TRP A 232 -10.98 3.82 5.04
N VAL A 233 -10.04 4.05 4.13
CA VAL A 233 -8.71 3.43 4.15
C VAL A 233 -7.66 4.52 4.05
N PRO A 234 -6.65 4.58 4.95
CA PRO A 234 -5.55 5.53 4.81
C PRO A 234 -4.91 5.37 3.41
N ALA A 235 -4.71 6.49 2.72
CA ALA A 235 -4.07 6.49 1.40
C ALA A 235 -2.53 6.54 1.50
N PHE A 236 -1.98 6.30 2.68
CA PHE A 236 -0.57 6.43 3.00
C PHE A 236 -0.06 5.23 3.80
N ARG A 237 1.22 4.88 3.61
CA ARG A 237 1.90 3.82 4.36
C ARG A 237 2.19 4.26 5.79
N ILE A 238 1.89 3.39 6.73
CA ILE A 238 2.18 3.53 8.15
C ILE A 238 2.32 2.13 8.75
N ASN A 239 2.73 2.04 10.02
CA ASN A 239 2.72 0.77 10.75
C ASN A 239 1.37 0.01 10.52
N PRO A 240 1.39 -1.28 10.12
CA PRO A 240 0.18 -2.02 9.75
C PRO A 240 -0.93 -2.02 10.80
N ARG A 241 -0.57 -2.12 12.09
CA ARG A 241 -1.53 -2.08 13.19
C ARG A 241 -2.20 -0.71 13.30
N LEU A 242 -1.42 0.35 13.15
CA LEU A 242 -1.92 1.72 13.14
C LEU A 242 -2.77 1.99 11.89
N PHE A 243 -2.36 1.47 10.74
CA PHE A 243 -3.11 1.54 9.48
C PHE A 243 -4.52 0.95 9.64
N LEU A 244 -4.63 -0.30 10.12
CA LEU A 244 -5.94 -0.93 10.35
C LEU A 244 -6.77 -0.19 11.40
N ARG A 245 -6.13 0.27 12.49
CA ARG A 245 -6.81 1.04 13.53
C ARG A 245 -7.43 2.32 12.98
N LEU A 246 -6.69 3.06 12.14
CA LEU A 246 -7.18 4.28 11.49
C LEU A 246 -8.29 3.97 10.49
N ALA A 247 -8.11 2.97 9.64
CA ALA A 247 -9.09 2.54 8.66
C ALA A 247 -10.42 2.14 9.34
N HIS A 248 -10.34 1.30 10.37
CA HIS A 248 -11.50 0.86 11.15
C HIS A 248 -12.19 2.03 11.85
N ARG A 249 -11.45 2.91 12.54
CA ARG A 249 -12.02 4.08 13.22
C ARG A 249 -12.70 5.03 12.26
N ALA A 250 -12.08 5.37 11.14
CA ALA A 250 -12.67 6.22 10.13
C ALA A 250 -13.93 5.59 9.51
N THR A 251 -13.88 4.29 9.21
CA THR A 251 -15.03 3.53 8.71
C THR A 251 -16.19 3.49 9.70
N MET A 252 -15.90 3.38 11.01
CA MET A 252 -16.95 3.43 12.03
C MET A 252 -17.49 4.85 12.29
N ALA A 253 -16.67 5.88 12.08
CA ALA A 253 -17.02 7.27 12.34
C ALA A 253 -17.78 7.92 11.17
N GLN A 254 -17.53 7.51 9.93
CA GLN A 254 -18.07 8.12 8.71
C GLN A 254 -17.90 9.66 8.71
N PRO A 255 -16.65 10.16 8.75
CA PRO A 255 -16.39 11.60 8.90
C PRO A 255 -17.07 12.41 7.78
N ALA A 256 -17.58 13.57 8.16
CA ALA A 256 -18.32 14.43 7.24
C ALA A 256 -17.38 15.08 6.23
N ILE A 257 -17.84 15.21 4.99
CA ILE A 257 -17.11 15.83 3.88
C ILE A 257 -17.81 17.14 3.54
N GLU A 258 -17.02 18.18 3.28
CA GLU A 258 -17.53 19.45 2.76
C GLU A 258 -17.16 19.58 1.27
N PRO A 259 -18.02 20.24 0.46
CA PRO A 259 -17.60 20.71 -0.85
C PRO A 259 -16.33 21.54 -0.69
N THR A 260 -15.33 21.32 -1.54
CA THR A 260 -14.01 21.95 -1.44
C THR A 260 -14.13 23.48 -1.42
N SER A 261 -14.19 24.08 -0.23
CA SER A 261 -14.17 25.53 0.00
C SER A 261 -12.84 26.00 0.56
N LEU A 262 -11.84 25.11 0.57
CA LEU A 262 -10.49 25.45 1.00
C LEU A 262 -9.85 26.34 -0.06
N THR A 263 -9.24 27.43 0.41
CA THR A 263 -8.47 28.36 -0.43
C THR A 263 -7.00 27.98 -0.54
N SER A 264 -6.49 27.07 0.32
CA SER A 264 -5.10 26.61 0.28
C SER A 264 -4.90 25.32 1.10
N LEU A 265 -3.97 24.47 0.67
CA LEU A 265 -3.48 23.29 1.39
C LEU A 265 -2.09 23.58 1.96
N SER A 266 -1.96 23.63 3.29
CA SER A 266 -0.69 23.96 3.95
C SER A 266 0.25 22.74 4.09
N SER A 267 -0.28 21.58 4.47
CA SER A 267 0.50 20.34 4.62
C SER A 267 -0.36 19.13 4.32
N VAL A 268 0.03 18.33 3.33
CA VAL A 268 -0.68 17.11 2.92
C VAL A 268 0.30 15.95 2.97
N ALA A 269 -0.04 14.89 3.70
CA ALA A 269 0.75 13.67 3.69
C ALA A 269 0.69 12.99 2.30
N PRO A 270 1.78 12.35 1.84
CA PRO A 270 1.83 11.78 0.50
C PRO A 270 0.87 10.60 0.34
N ILE A 271 0.22 10.51 -0.82
CA ILE A 271 -0.57 9.33 -1.20
C ILE A 271 0.39 8.27 -1.72
N THR A 272 0.57 7.20 -0.96
CA THR A 272 1.56 6.12 -1.23
C THR A 272 0.91 4.72 -1.32
N ILE A 273 -0.43 4.69 -1.33
CA ILE A 273 -1.26 3.50 -1.52
C ILE A 273 -2.28 3.83 -2.61
N ALA A 274 -2.26 3.10 -3.72
CA ALA A 274 -3.22 3.24 -4.80
C ALA A 274 -4.65 2.83 -4.40
N SER A 275 -5.63 3.30 -5.17
CA SER A 275 -7.04 2.96 -4.93
C SER A 275 -7.30 1.45 -5.03
N VAL A 276 -6.62 0.74 -5.93
CA VAL A 276 -6.73 -0.72 -6.08
C VAL A 276 -6.29 -1.46 -4.81
N GLU A 277 -5.26 -0.99 -4.12
CA GLU A 277 -4.79 -1.55 -2.85
C GLU A 277 -5.75 -1.19 -1.69
N ALA A 278 -6.31 0.02 -1.72
CA ALA A 278 -7.33 0.42 -0.76
C ALA A 278 -8.59 -0.47 -0.87
N VAL A 279 -8.98 -0.86 -2.08
CA VAL A 279 -10.10 -1.78 -2.31
C VAL A 279 -9.83 -3.17 -1.72
N LYS A 280 -8.61 -3.70 -1.86
CA LYS A 280 -8.20 -4.97 -1.21
C LYS A 280 -8.39 -4.90 0.31
N THR A 281 -8.13 -3.74 0.92
CA THR A 281 -8.29 -3.51 2.37
C THR A 281 -9.75 -3.63 2.84
N VAL A 282 -10.74 -3.46 1.96
CA VAL A 282 -12.16 -3.59 2.32
C VAL A 282 -12.48 -4.97 2.88
N LYS A 283 -11.91 -6.05 2.33
CA LYS A 283 -12.11 -7.42 2.86
C LYS A 283 -11.61 -7.54 4.31
N ILE A 284 -10.46 -6.93 4.60
CA ILE A 284 -9.87 -6.89 5.94
C ILE A 284 -10.77 -6.10 6.89
N LEU A 285 -11.31 -4.97 6.45
CA LEU A 285 -12.26 -4.18 7.24
C LEU A 285 -13.55 -4.95 7.51
N LEU A 286 -14.11 -5.64 6.52
CA LEU A 286 -15.28 -6.51 6.71
C LEU A 286 -15.00 -7.58 7.78
N ALA A 287 -13.80 -8.16 7.78
CA ALA A 287 -13.39 -9.11 8.80
C ALA A 287 -13.29 -8.48 10.21
N LEU A 288 -12.75 -7.26 10.33
CA LEU A 288 -12.73 -6.52 11.60
C LEU A 288 -14.12 -6.18 12.12
N LEU A 289 -15.05 -5.90 11.21
CA LEU A 289 -16.42 -5.52 11.53
C LEU A 289 -17.30 -6.72 11.90
N SER A 290 -16.99 -7.91 11.37
CA SER A 290 -17.76 -9.14 11.57
C SER A 290 -16.87 -10.35 11.92
N PRO A 291 -16.07 -10.28 13.00
CA PRO A 291 -15.07 -11.31 13.31
C PRO A 291 -15.66 -12.69 13.66
N LYS A 292 -16.96 -12.75 14.01
CA LYS A 292 -17.67 -13.99 14.37
C LYS A 292 -18.38 -14.65 13.19
N ASP A 293 -18.48 -13.97 12.04
CA ASP A 293 -19.20 -14.45 10.87
C ASP A 293 -18.29 -15.34 10.01
N THR A 294 -18.06 -16.57 10.46
CA THR A 294 -17.11 -17.47 9.79
C THR A 294 -17.51 -17.85 8.36
N GLU A 295 -18.82 -17.84 8.05
CA GLU A 295 -19.32 -18.09 6.69
C GLU A 295 -18.96 -16.94 5.75
N LEU A 296 -19.17 -15.69 6.19
CA LEU A 296 -18.69 -14.52 5.48
C LEU A 296 -17.18 -14.59 5.27
N LEU A 297 -16.41 -14.82 6.33
CA LEU A 297 -14.95 -14.80 6.29
C LEU A 297 -14.38 -15.83 5.29
N ARG A 298 -14.94 -17.04 5.26
CA ARG A 298 -14.58 -18.06 4.25
C ARG A 298 -14.93 -17.60 2.84
N GLY A 299 -16.10 -17.00 2.65
CA GLY A 299 -16.52 -16.49 1.34
C GLY A 299 -15.70 -15.29 0.82
N LEU A 300 -15.03 -14.54 1.70
CA LEU A 300 -14.26 -13.35 1.30
C LEU A 300 -12.97 -13.66 0.55
N GLN A 301 -12.42 -14.88 0.65
CA GLN A 301 -11.20 -15.25 -0.09
C GLN A 301 -11.42 -15.08 -1.60
N ASP A 302 -12.46 -15.73 -2.14
CA ASP A 302 -12.69 -15.84 -3.58
C ASP A 302 -13.65 -14.79 -4.14
N ARG A 303 -14.40 -14.08 -3.28
CA ARG A 303 -15.30 -13.01 -3.74
C ARG A 303 -14.52 -11.76 -4.12
N SER A 304 -14.71 -11.26 -5.34
CA SER A 304 -14.29 -9.90 -5.69
C SER A 304 -15.25 -8.89 -5.05
N VAL A 305 -14.69 -7.84 -4.44
CA VAL A 305 -15.50 -6.73 -3.91
C VAL A 305 -15.78 -5.78 -5.06
N LYS A 306 -17.04 -5.66 -5.46
CA LYS A 306 -17.46 -4.74 -6.52
C LYS A 306 -17.47 -3.31 -5.97
N VAL A 307 -16.62 -2.47 -6.54
CA VAL A 307 -16.49 -1.05 -6.17
C VAL A 307 -17.40 -0.23 -7.06
N ARG A 308 -18.23 0.62 -6.46
CA ARG A 308 -19.07 1.58 -7.18
C ARG A 308 -18.35 2.92 -7.36
N GLU A 309 -17.60 3.34 -6.35
CA GLU A 309 -16.93 4.63 -6.31
C GLU A 309 -15.70 4.55 -5.40
N HIS A 310 -14.64 5.28 -5.75
CA HIS A 310 -13.58 5.62 -4.82
C HIS A 310 -13.22 7.11 -4.97
N LEU A 311 -12.97 7.77 -3.84
CA LEU A 311 -12.68 9.20 -3.77
C LEU A 311 -11.50 9.42 -2.81
N VAL A 312 -10.58 10.30 -3.17
CA VAL A 312 -9.57 10.79 -2.22
C VAL A 312 -10.21 11.84 -1.34
N VAL A 313 -10.10 11.66 -0.03
CA VAL A 313 -10.57 12.62 0.97
C VAL A 313 -9.41 13.06 1.84
N LEU A 314 -9.12 14.36 1.84
CA LEU A 314 -8.14 14.97 2.72
C LEU A 314 -8.77 15.22 4.09
N VAL A 315 -8.45 14.38 5.06
CA VAL A 315 -8.99 14.48 6.42
C VAL A 315 -8.09 15.41 7.24
N PRO A 316 -8.62 16.52 7.80
CA PRO A 316 -7.81 17.44 8.60
C PRO A 316 -7.48 16.83 9.97
N PHE A 317 -6.22 16.90 10.37
CA PHE A 317 -5.76 16.59 11.73
C PHE A 317 -5.15 17.85 12.36
N GLU A 318 -5.52 18.10 13.60
CA GLU A 318 -4.93 19.16 14.41
C GLU A 318 -3.60 18.68 14.97
N GLN A 319 -2.53 19.42 14.70
CA GLN A 319 -1.21 19.12 15.24
C GLN A 319 -1.04 19.76 16.63
N SER A 320 -0.67 18.93 17.61
CA SER A 320 -0.25 19.35 18.94
C SER A 320 1.09 18.70 19.27
N GLY A 321 2.18 19.47 19.15
CA GLY A 321 3.53 18.95 19.25
C GLY A 321 3.83 17.87 18.20
N TYR A 322 4.11 16.65 18.66
CA TYR A 322 4.39 15.48 17.81
C TYR A 322 3.14 14.62 17.53
N GLU A 323 1.96 15.01 17.98
CA GLU A 323 0.71 14.26 17.77
C GLU A 323 -0.21 14.98 16.78
N LEU A 324 -0.72 14.23 15.82
CA LEU A 324 -1.80 14.64 14.93
C LEU A 324 -3.09 14.02 15.44
N THR A 325 -4.08 14.85 15.77
CA THR A 325 -5.35 14.39 16.35
C THR A 325 -6.54 14.74 15.48
N ASN A 326 -7.51 13.84 15.39
CA ASN A 326 -8.79 14.10 14.76
C ASN A 326 -9.92 13.61 15.66
N ARG A 327 -10.81 14.53 16.06
CA ARG A 327 -11.91 14.27 17.00
C ARG A 327 -13.05 13.46 16.38
N GLN A 328 -13.33 13.62 15.09
CA GLN A 328 -14.43 12.93 14.42
C GLN A 328 -14.16 11.43 14.35
N ILE A 329 -12.96 11.03 13.92
CA ILE A 329 -12.56 9.62 13.87
C ILE A 329 -11.97 9.13 15.20
N GLN A 330 -11.87 10.01 16.21
CA GLN A 330 -11.27 9.75 17.52
C GLN A 330 -9.89 9.08 17.40
N ALA A 331 -8.99 9.68 16.62
CA ALA A 331 -7.64 9.13 16.40
C ALA A 331 -6.54 10.12 16.75
N ALA A 332 -5.41 9.57 17.16
CA ALA A 332 -4.14 10.26 17.32
C ALA A 332 -3.05 9.49 16.56
N VAL A 333 -2.18 10.22 15.87
CA VAL A 333 -1.08 9.70 15.06
C VAL A 333 0.16 10.52 15.37
N HIS A 334 1.19 9.85 15.90
CA HIS A 334 2.48 10.47 16.11
C HIS A 334 3.13 10.81 14.75
N VAL A 335 3.66 12.03 14.56
CA VAL A 335 4.22 12.48 13.27
C VAL A 335 5.36 11.58 12.77
N ASN A 336 6.20 11.08 13.67
CA ASN A 336 7.25 10.12 13.33
C ASN A 336 6.71 8.79 12.80
N ALA A 337 5.50 8.37 13.18
CA ALA A 337 4.90 7.15 12.64
C ALA A 337 4.63 7.29 11.13
N LEU A 338 4.27 8.49 10.66
CA LEU A 338 4.15 8.79 9.22
C LEU A 338 5.52 8.79 8.54
N LYS A 339 6.54 9.35 9.19
CA LYS A 339 7.91 9.41 8.64
C LYS A 339 8.52 8.02 8.49
N TYR A 340 8.50 7.21 9.54
CA TYR A 340 9.11 5.87 9.53
C TYR A 340 8.25 4.84 8.81
N GLY A 341 6.92 5.05 8.77
CA GLY A 341 5.98 4.19 8.06
C GLY A 341 6.23 4.05 6.56
N ARG A 342 6.95 5.00 5.95
CA ARG A 342 7.32 4.98 4.53
C ARG A 342 8.38 3.94 4.19
N ASN A 343 9.23 3.60 5.17
CA ASN A 343 10.32 2.64 4.98
C ASN A 343 9.90 1.20 5.33
N LEU A 344 8.60 0.95 5.50
CA LEU A 344 8.03 -0.37 5.83
C LEU A 344 7.64 -1.16 4.59
#